data_AF-A0A9D4D5Q0-F1
#
_entry.id   AF-A0A9D4D5Q0-F1
#
_cell.length_a   1.000
_cell.length_b   1.000
_cell.length_c   1.000
_cell.angle_alpha   90.00
_cell.angle_beta   90.00
_cell.angle_gamma   90.00
#
_symmetry.space_group_name_H-M   'P 1'
#
loop_
_entity.id
_entity.type
_entity.pdbx_description
1 polymer ?
#
loop_
_entity_poly.entity_id
_entity_poly.type
_entity_poly.pdbx_seq_one_letter_code
_entity_poly.pdbx_strand_id
1 'polypeptide(L)'
;MASWEPSFRRGPYGLVMNDSAEVMPIKNQHRENDRSKSLSAVTVRAQAEAVLKKAGGDISNSKHLFGCFELQFGCFRGMSFKWILENSPGYDGWLVAESEKDLANPKESEAYGDRWVNKMAFKKYVEFFEEGRELVA
;
A
#
# COMPACT_ATOMS: atom_id res chain seq x y z
N MET A 1 -9.51 -20.22 6.86
CA MET A 1 -9.69 -19.51 5.57
C MET A 1 -8.78 -18.29 5.62
N ALA A 2 -7.92 -18.06 4.62
CA ALA A 2 -7.06 -16.89 4.64
C ALA A 2 -7.93 -15.62 4.51
N SER A 3 -7.79 -14.68 5.44
CA SER A 3 -8.43 -13.37 5.31
C SER A 3 -7.68 -12.56 4.25
N TRP A 4 -8.41 -12.14 3.22
CA TRP A 4 -7.92 -11.30 2.12
C TRP A 4 -7.93 -9.81 2.47
N GLU A 5 -8.62 -9.44 3.54
CA GLU A 5 -8.61 -8.11 4.11
C GLU A 5 -7.47 -7.98 5.14
N PRO A 6 -6.85 -6.80 5.26
CA PRO A 6 -5.74 -6.54 6.17
C PRO A 6 -6.21 -6.61 7.63
N SER A 7 -5.35 -7.14 8.50
CA SER A 7 -5.56 -7.09 9.95
C SER A 7 -4.88 -5.88 10.56
N PHE A 8 -5.66 -4.90 10.99
CA PHE A 8 -5.14 -3.72 11.67
C PHE A 8 -4.74 -4.03 13.10
N ARG A 9 -3.50 -3.66 13.47
CA ARG A 9 -3.01 -3.84 14.84
C ARG A 9 -3.71 -2.87 15.78
N ARG A 10 -4.37 -3.40 16.81
CA ARG A 10 -5.03 -2.63 17.86
C ARG A 10 -4.35 -2.87 19.21
N GLY A 11 -4.14 -1.78 19.96
CA GLY A 11 -3.64 -1.77 21.32
C GLY A 11 -4.69 -1.21 22.30
N PRO A 12 -4.32 -1.00 23.57
CA PRO A 12 -5.25 -0.52 24.60
C PRO A 12 -5.80 0.89 24.33
N TYR A 13 -5.16 1.67 23.46
CA TYR A 13 -5.52 3.04 23.12
C TYR A 13 -6.02 3.20 21.66
N GLY A 14 -6.40 2.12 20.99
CA GLY A 14 -6.85 2.14 19.60
C GLY A 14 -5.82 1.57 18.63
N LEU A 15 -5.74 2.12 17.41
CA LEU A 15 -4.82 1.63 16.37
C LEU A 15 -3.36 1.84 16.75
N VAL A 16 -2.53 0.82 16.51
CA VAL A 16 -1.09 0.88 16.75
C VAL A 16 -0.41 1.49 15.53
N MET A 17 0.08 2.73 15.67
CA MET A 17 0.76 3.46 14.59
C MET A 17 2.21 3.00 14.33
N ASN A 18 2.85 2.39 15.32
CA ASN A 18 4.26 2.02 15.25
C ASN A 18 4.48 0.83 14.31
N ASP A 19 5.60 0.84 13.61
CA ASP A 19 6.07 -0.29 12.78
C ASP A 19 6.08 -1.61 13.57
N SER A 20 5.73 -2.71 12.91
CA SER A 20 5.92 -4.06 13.44
C SER A 20 7.40 -4.47 13.39
N ALA A 21 7.76 -5.53 14.12
CA ALA A 21 9.12 -6.08 14.05
C ALA A 21 9.50 -6.56 12.63
N GLU A 22 8.51 -6.92 11.80
CA GLU A 22 8.66 -7.37 10.42
C GLU A 22 9.12 -6.25 9.47
N VAL A 23 8.94 -4.98 9.85
CA VAL A 23 9.34 -3.82 9.03
C VAL A 23 10.86 -3.65 8.99
N MET A 24 11.56 -3.94 10.09
CA MET A 24 13.01 -3.74 10.21
C MET A 24 13.85 -4.50 9.17
N PRO A 25 13.65 -5.82 8.95
CA PRO A 25 14.40 -6.54 7.92
C PRO A 25 14.13 -5.99 6.52
N ILE A 26 12.88 -5.61 6.22
CA ILE A 26 12.50 -5.03 4.92
C ILE A 26 13.21 -3.69 4.70
N LYS A 27 13.16 -2.77 5.68
CA LYS A 27 13.87 -1.48 5.58
C LYS A 27 15.39 -1.65 5.44
N ASN A 28 15.97 -2.66 6.11
CA ASN A 28 17.39 -2.96 5.99
C ASN A 28 17.75 -3.55 4.62
N GLN A 29 16.90 -4.42 4.06
CA GLN A 29 17.08 -5.00 2.72
C GLN A 29 16.96 -3.94 1.61
N HIS A 30 16.02 -3.00 1.75
CA HIS A 30 15.79 -1.92 0.79
C HIS A 30 16.62 -0.65 1.05
N ARG A 31 17.62 -0.73 1.94
CA ARG A 31 18.50 0.40 2.29
C ARG A 31 19.39 0.82 1.12
N GLU A 32 19.65 -0.09 0.19
CA GLU A 32 20.18 0.23 -1.13
C GLU A 32 19.04 0.74 -2.00
N ASN A 33 18.91 2.06 -2.09
CA ASN A 33 17.87 2.75 -2.88
C ASN A 33 17.72 2.14 -4.28
N ASP A 34 16.73 1.27 -4.46
CA ASP A 34 16.41 0.69 -5.76
C ASP A 34 15.85 1.78 -6.67
N ARG A 35 16.71 2.25 -7.58
CA ARG A 35 16.41 3.28 -8.58
C ARG A 35 15.76 2.72 -9.85
N SER A 36 15.42 1.42 -9.89
CA SER A 36 14.73 0.86 -11.04
C SER A 36 13.37 1.53 -11.21
N LYS A 37 12.92 1.65 -12.46
CA LYS A 37 11.64 2.31 -12.78
C LYS A 37 10.47 1.53 -12.16
N SER A 38 9.48 2.25 -11.67
CA SER A 38 8.20 1.65 -11.25
C SER A 38 7.60 0.84 -12.40
N LEU A 39 7.03 -0.32 -12.09
CA LEU A 39 6.29 -1.10 -13.08
C LEU A 39 5.04 -0.34 -13.52
N SER A 40 4.57 -0.65 -14.73
CA SER A 40 3.35 -0.04 -15.25
C SER A 40 2.13 -0.41 -14.42
N ALA A 41 1.13 0.46 -14.35
CA ALA A 41 -0.11 0.17 -13.64
C ALA A 41 -0.78 -1.13 -14.15
N VAL A 42 -0.65 -1.41 -15.45
CA VAL A 42 -1.15 -2.64 -16.08
C VAL A 42 -0.39 -3.87 -15.58
N THR A 43 0.94 -3.77 -15.47
CA THR A 43 1.80 -4.86 -14.98
C THR A 43 1.52 -5.17 -13.51
N VAL A 44 1.44 -4.14 -12.66
CA VAL A 44 1.14 -4.31 -11.22
C VAL A 44 -0.21 -4.98 -11.02
N ARG A 45 -1.22 -4.54 -11.79
CA ARG A 45 -2.54 -5.16 -11.76
C ARG A 45 -2.50 -6.62 -12.21
N ALA A 46 -1.82 -6.94 -13.32
CA ALA A 46 -1.71 -8.30 -13.82
C ALA A 46 -1.01 -9.24 -12.82
N GLN A 47 0.03 -8.75 -12.12
CA GLN A 47 0.70 -9.49 -11.05
C GLN A 47 -0.25 -9.76 -9.88
N ALA A 48 -0.98 -8.74 -9.43
CA ALA A 48 -1.96 -8.87 -8.35
C ALA A 48 -3.09 -9.87 -8.70
N GLU A 49 -3.61 -9.81 -9.93
CA GLU A 49 -4.61 -10.77 -10.42
C GLU A 49 -4.07 -12.20 -10.44
N ALA A 50 -2.81 -12.40 -10.86
CA ALA A 50 -2.18 -13.71 -10.87
C ALA A 50 -1.99 -14.28 -9.47
N VAL A 51 -1.55 -13.45 -8.51
CA VAL A 51 -1.41 -13.82 -7.10
C VAL A 51 -2.77 -14.22 -6.51
N LEU A 52 -3.79 -13.40 -6.76
CA LEU A 52 -5.14 -13.61 -6.24
C LEU A 52 -5.77 -14.90 -6.81
N LYS A 53 -5.65 -15.12 -8.14
CA LYS A 53 -6.08 -16.37 -8.79
C LYS A 53 -5.38 -17.59 -8.20
N LYS A 54 -4.05 -17.52 -8.04
CA LYS A 54 -3.25 -18.64 -7.54
C LYS A 54 -3.64 -19.04 -6.12
N ALA A 55 -3.97 -18.07 -5.28
CA ALA A 55 -4.37 -18.31 -3.90
C ALA A 55 -5.90 -18.50 -3.72
N GLY A 56 -6.66 -18.56 -4.82
CA GLY A 56 -8.10 -18.88 -4.80
C GLY A 56 -9.01 -17.73 -4.37
N GLY A 57 -8.54 -16.50 -4.50
CA GLY A 57 -9.30 -15.30 -4.16
C GLY A 57 -10.17 -14.77 -5.30
N ASP A 58 -11.08 -13.88 -4.95
CA ASP A 58 -12.05 -13.29 -5.88
C ASP A 58 -11.53 -11.97 -6.48
N ILE A 59 -11.30 -11.97 -7.79
CA ILE A 59 -10.82 -10.83 -8.58
C ILE A 59 -11.89 -9.76 -8.75
N SER A 60 -13.17 -10.13 -8.69
CA SER A 60 -14.27 -9.19 -8.79
C SER A 60 -14.33 -8.29 -7.54
N ASN A 61 -13.82 -8.78 -6.41
CA ASN A 61 -13.66 -8.00 -5.21
C ASN A 61 -12.44 -7.08 -5.31
N SER A 62 -12.71 -5.79 -5.50
CA SER A 62 -11.67 -4.77 -5.57
C SER A 62 -10.79 -4.76 -4.32
N LYS A 63 -11.33 -4.92 -3.10
CA LYS A 63 -10.49 -4.90 -1.88
C LYS A 63 -9.42 -5.99 -1.92
N HIS A 64 -9.79 -7.20 -2.35
CA HIS A 64 -8.85 -8.32 -2.42
C HIS A 64 -7.79 -8.06 -3.49
N LEU A 65 -8.20 -7.54 -4.65
CA LEU A 65 -7.29 -7.19 -5.74
C LEU A 65 -6.28 -6.13 -5.32
N PHE A 66 -6.74 -5.01 -4.75
CA PHE A 66 -5.86 -3.93 -4.28
C PHE A 66 -4.95 -4.39 -3.15
N GLY A 67 -5.39 -5.30 -2.28
CA GLY A 67 -4.52 -5.88 -1.25
C GLY A 67 -3.32 -6.65 -1.80
N CYS A 68 -3.44 -7.18 -3.02
CA CYS A 68 -2.37 -7.86 -3.74
C CYS A 68 -1.49 -6.92 -4.59
N PHE A 69 -1.79 -5.62 -4.66
CA PHE A 69 -0.94 -4.68 -5.39
C PHE A 69 0.37 -4.48 -4.63
N GLU A 70 1.50 -4.48 -5.35
CA GLU A 70 2.79 -4.18 -4.77
C GLU A 70 3.09 -2.69 -4.85
N LEU A 71 3.65 -2.13 -3.78
CA LEU A 71 4.17 -0.76 -3.79
C LEU A 71 5.37 -0.67 -4.72
N GLN A 72 5.37 0.32 -5.62
CA GLN A 72 6.38 0.44 -6.67
C GLN A 72 7.47 1.47 -6.37
N PHE A 73 7.54 1.98 -5.14
CA PHE A 73 8.47 3.03 -4.72
C PHE A 73 8.76 2.97 -3.22
N GLY A 74 9.76 3.73 -2.77
CA GLY A 74 10.08 3.89 -1.35
C GLY A 74 10.70 2.65 -0.71
N CYS A 75 10.77 2.65 0.62
CA CYS A 75 11.42 1.59 1.41
C CYS A 75 10.61 0.29 1.50
N PHE A 76 9.32 0.32 1.14
CA PHE A 76 8.42 -0.83 1.11
C PHE A 76 8.16 -1.33 -0.31
N ARG A 77 9.03 -0.96 -1.26
CA ARG A 77 8.88 -1.40 -2.64
C ARG A 77 8.85 -2.93 -2.74
N GLY A 78 7.91 -3.46 -3.51
CA GLY A 78 7.69 -4.90 -3.67
C GLY A 78 6.85 -5.52 -2.55
N MET A 79 6.53 -4.79 -1.48
CA MET A 79 5.57 -5.26 -0.48
C MET A 79 4.15 -5.02 -0.96
N SER A 80 3.25 -5.96 -0.65
CA SER A 80 1.84 -5.81 -0.98
C SER A 80 1.19 -4.73 -0.12
N PHE A 81 0.17 -4.05 -0.65
CA PHE A 81 -0.55 -3.01 0.09
C PHE A 81 -1.12 -3.57 1.39
N LYS A 82 -1.66 -4.79 1.34
CA LYS A 82 -2.16 -5.49 2.53
C LYS A 82 -1.08 -5.61 3.61
N TRP A 83 0.13 -6.04 3.22
CA TRP A 83 1.23 -6.22 4.16
C TRP A 83 1.63 -4.90 4.81
N ILE A 84 1.67 -3.80 4.04
CA ILE A 84 2.04 -2.49 4.58
C ILE A 84 0.99 -2.02 5.60
N LEU A 85 -0.31 -2.18 5.30
CA LEU A 85 -1.41 -1.86 6.23
C LEU A 85 -1.35 -2.63 7.56
N GLU A 86 -0.87 -3.87 7.53
CA GLU A 86 -0.73 -4.71 8.72
C GLU A 86 0.51 -4.31 9.54
N ASN A 87 1.57 -3.83 8.88
CA ASN A 87 2.92 -3.75 9.47
C ASN A 87 3.44 -2.33 9.68
N SER A 88 2.97 -1.32 8.94
CA SER A 88 3.43 0.07 9.07
C SER A 88 2.30 1.11 8.97
N PRO A 89 1.32 1.10 9.89
CA PRO A 89 0.19 2.04 9.85
C PRO A 89 0.58 3.52 9.83
N GLY A 90 1.68 3.88 10.50
CA GLY A 90 2.23 5.24 10.46
C GLY A 90 2.74 5.65 9.07
N TYR A 91 3.28 4.70 8.29
CA TYR A 91 3.66 4.97 6.89
C TYR A 91 2.42 5.15 6.01
N ASP A 92 1.37 4.37 6.24
CA ASP A 92 0.13 4.45 5.47
C ASP A 92 -0.53 5.82 5.63
N GLY A 93 -0.67 6.28 6.87
CA GLY A 93 -1.22 7.60 7.19
C GLY A 93 -0.39 8.72 6.57
N TRP A 94 0.94 8.66 6.71
CA TRP A 94 1.84 9.64 6.08
C TRP A 94 1.71 9.65 4.55
N LEU A 95 1.67 8.48 3.90
CA LEU A 95 1.62 8.38 2.46
C LEU A 95 0.28 8.89 1.90
N VAL A 96 -0.83 8.67 2.60
CA VAL A 96 -2.13 9.24 2.23
C VAL A 96 -2.13 10.76 2.40
N ALA A 97 -1.67 11.28 3.53
CA ALA A 97 -1.58 12.73 3.76
C ALA A 97 -0.70 13.42 2.70
N GLU A 98 0.42 12.78 2.30
CA GLU A 98 1.26 13.28 1.23
C GLU A 98 0.57 13.20 -0.15
N SER A 99 -0.24 12.17 -0.38
CA SER A 99 -1.04 12.05 -1.61
C SER A 99 -2.08 13.17 -1.74
N GLU A 100 -2.68 13.59 -0.63
CA GLU A 100 -3.65 14.68 -0.60
C GLU A 100 -3.02 16.05 -0.88
N LYS A 101 -1.82 16.30 -0.33
CA LYS A 101 -1.04 17.49 -0.64
C LYS A 101 -0.70 17.58 -2.12
N ASP A 102 -0.27 16.46 -2.72
CA ASP A 102 0.02 16.40 -4.15
C ASP A 102 -1.24 16.68 -5.00
N LEU A 103 -2.40 16.15 -4.60
CA LEU A 103 -3.68 16.44 -5.25
C LEU A 103 -4.10 17.92 -5.13
N ALA A 104 -3.77 18.57 -4.02
CA ALA A 104 -4.03 19.99 -3.80
C ALA A 104 -3.10 20.91 -4.63
N ASN A 105 -1.94 20.40 -5.08
CA ASN A 105 -1.00 21.14 -5.92
C ASN A 105 -0.58 20.34 -7.18
N PRO A 106 -1.44 20.30 -8.22
CA PRO A 106 -1.30 19.33 -9.30
C PRO A 106 -0.11 19.54 -10.25
N LYS A 107 0.55 20.71 -10.18
CA LYS A 107 1.67 21.06 -11.08
C LYS A 107 2.85 20.10 -10.98
N GLU A 108 2.99 19.41 -9.85
CA GLU A 108 3.93 18.31 -9.70
C GLU A 108 3.25 16.96 -9.95
N SER A 109 1.98 16.78 -9.57
CA SER A 109 1.26 15.49 -9.58
C SER A 109 1.06 14.86 -10.97
N GLU A 110 0.73 15.66 -12.00
CA GLU A 110 0.47 15.16 -13.37
C GLU A 110 1.74 14.67 -14.09
N ALA A 111 2.94 15.05 -13.62
CA ALA A 111 4.21 14.59 -14.18
C ALA A 111 4.63 13.21 -13.65
N TYR A 112 3.97 12.68 -12.63
CA TYR A 112 4.27 11.37 -12.08
C TYR A 112 3.51 10.31 -12.89
N GLY A 113 4.22 9.53 -13.71
CA GLY A 113 3.66 8.42 -14.50
C GLY A 113 3.13 7.26 -13.64
N ASP A 114 3.53 6.02 -13.94
CA ASP A 114 2.99 4.82 -13.25
C ASP A 114 3.14 4.83 -11.72
N ARG A 115 4.16 5.54 -11.21
CA ARG A 115 4.35 5.77 -9.77
C ARG A 115 3.16 6.47 -9.12
N TRP A 116 2.58 7.49 -9.78
CA TRP A 116 1.41 8.20 -9.28
C TRP A 116 0.20 7.30 -9.22
N VAL A 117 -0.03 6.53 -10.28
CA VAL A 117 -1.16 5.60 -10.36
C VAL A 117 -1.06 4.56 -9.23
N ASN A 118 0.13 4.06 -8.95
CA ASN A 118 0.37 3.15 -7.82
C ASN A 118 0.14 3.85 -6.46
N LYS A 119 0.60 5.10 -6.28
CA LYS A 119 0.37 5.90 -5.07
C LYS A 119 -1.12 6.17 -4.82
N MET A 120 -1.87 6.54 -5.86
CA MET A 120 -3.32 6.76 -5.77
C MET A 120 -4.09 5.45 -5.52
N ALA A 121 -3.64 4.35 -6.11
CA ALA A 121 -4.20 3.02 -5.82
C ALA A 121 -4.00 2.64 -4.35
N PHE A 122 -2.84 2.97 -3.78
CA PHE A 122 -2.55 2.76 -2.37
C PHE A 122 -3.49 3.58 -1.48
N LYS A 123 -3.63 4.89 -1.75
CA LYS A 123 -4.58 5.76 -1.04
C LYS A 123 -5.99 5.18 -1.04
N LYS A 124 -6.49 4.80 -2.22
CA LYS A 124 -7.82 4.19 -2.37
C LYS A 124 -7.97 2.91 -1.56
N TYR A 125 -6.90 2.12 -1.44
CA TYR A 125 -6.92 0.89 -0.65
C TYR A 125 -7.04 1.17 0.85
N VAL A 126 -6.29 2.14 1.38
CA VAL A 126 -6.41 2.59 2.78
C VAL A 126 -7.84 3.02 3.09
N GLU A 127 -8.46 3.81 2.20
CA GLU A 127 -9.80 4.36 2.37
C GLU A 127 -10.93 3.31 2.35
N PHE A 128 -10.67 2.09 1.86
CA PHE A 128 -11.66 1.00 1.88
C PHE A 128 -11.99 0.53 3.31
N PHE A 129 -11.11 0.78 4.27
CA PHE A 129 -11.24 0.29 5.65
C PHE A 129 -11.55 1.44 6.59
N GLU A 130 -12.36 1.19 7.61
CA GLU A 130 -12.67 2.18 8.63
C GLU A 130 -11.42 2.56 9.41
N GLU A 131 -10.63 1.56 9.77
CA GLU A 131 -9.34 1.75 10.42
C GLU A 131 -8.39 2.59 9.56
N GLY A 132 -8.35 2.33 8.25
CA GLY A 132 -7.52 3.13 7.34
C GLY A 132 -7.95 4.59 7.29
N ARG A 133 -9.25 4.87 7.42
CA ARG A 133 -9.76 6.25 7.52
C ARG A 133 -9.43 6.89 8.88
N GLU A 134 -9.37 6.12 9.96
CA GLU A 134 -8.90 6.60 11.26
C GLU A 134 -7.40 6.99 11.22
N LEU A 135 -6.58 6.34 10.38
CA LEU A 135 -5.15 6.68 10.24
C LEU A 135 -4.90 8.07 9.62
N VAL A 136 -5.89 8.63 8.92
CA VAL A 136 -5.76 9.86 8.13
C VAL A 136 -6.61 11.02 8.66
N ALA A 137 -7.41 10.77 9.71
CA ALA A 137 -8.25 11.75 10.38
C ALA A 137 -7.47 12.57 11.42
#